data_AF-A0A3R7FIY3-F1
#
_entry.id   AF-A0A3R7FIY3-F1
#
_cell.length_a   1.000
_cell.length_b   1.000
_cell.length_c   1.000
_cell.angle_alpha   90.00
_cell.angle_beta   90.00
_cell.angle_gamma   90.00
#
_symmetry.space_group_name_H-M   'P 1'
#
loop_
_entity.id
_entity.type
_entity.pdbx_description
1 polymer ?
#
loop_
_entity_poly.entity_id
_entity_poly.type
_entity_poly.pdbx_seq_one_letter_code
_entity_poly.pdbx_strand_id
1 'polypeptide(L)'
;MEDRRRSLESKRDALDRLFKSGKVPDSIYASLNKELSDSLWIVDEIIKKVKENIENRILWLEEQASLLEKILSDLEIAHRLNLVKGEEYSKNLDSLLAGLNSTREEIRHLSGEPPEIKHTNLESLKPPTRLERRRRKRVKKKIVIEEKPDDEYSLELEPGLTCRNPWNKNCRNRNIELFIYYGDEFIPICSDCWKKLAEKDLNW
;
A
#
# COMPACT_ATOMS: atom_id res chain seq x y z
N MET A 1 -7.26 20.95 12.29
CA MET A 1 -7.16 22.26 11.60
C MET A 1 -8.50 22.97 11.51
N GLU A 2 -9.59 22.27 11.25
CA GLU A 2 -10.94 22.86 11.14
C GLU A 2 -11.38 23.63 12.39
N ASP A 3 -11.06 23.17 13.60
CA ASP A 3 -11.36 23.93 14.84
C ASP A 3 -10.57 25.25 14.93
N ARG A 4 -9.36 25.32 14.35
CA ARG A 4 -8.58 26.56 14.28
C ARG A 4 -9.24 27.55 13.33
N ARG A 5 -9.74 27.08 12.17
CA ARG A 5 -10.55 27.89 11.25
C ARG A 5 -11.81 28.40 11.94
N ARG A 6 -12.60 27.51 12.56
CA ARG A 6 -13.84 27.85 13.29
C ARG A 6 -13.59 28.86 14.43
N SER A 7 -12.45 28.75 15.11
CA SER A 7 -12.00 29.73 16.12
C SER A 7 -11.67 31.10 15.53
N LEU A 8 -11.01 31.16 14.36
CA LEU A 8 -10.71 32.41 13.66
C LEU A 8 -11.99 33.07 13.10
N GLU A 9 -12.89 32.29 12.53
CA GLU A 9 -14.23 32.76 12.09
C GLU A 9 -14.99 33.36 13.28
N SER A 10 -15.05 32.66 14.42
CA SER A 10 -15.68 33.16 15.65
C SER A 10 -15.04 34.45 16.19
N LYS A 11 -13.71 34.61 16.07
CA LYS A 11 -13.01 35.85 16.43
C LYS A 11 -13.37 37.02 15.51
N ARG A 12 -13.46 36.79 14.20
CA ARG A 12 -13.92 37.80 13.23
C ARG A 12 -15.36 38.22 13.52
N ASP A 13 -16.25 37.25 13.75
CA ASP A 13 -17.65 37.52 14.10
C ASP A 13 -17.80 38.28 15.44
N ALA A 14 -16.85 38.15 16.38
CA ALA A 14 -16.80 38.94 17.60
C ALA A 14 -16.28 40.37 17.33
N LEU A 15 -15.24 40.52 16.51
CA LEU A 15 -14.71 41.81 16.06
C LEU A 15 -15.80 42.63 15.34
N ASP A 16 -16.58 42.02 14.45
CA ASP A 16 -17.71 42.65 13.75
C ASP A 16 -18.78 43.18 14.72
N ARG A 17 -19.06 42.48 15.82
CA ARG A 17 -20.01 42.92 16.85
C ARG A 17 -19.46 44.09 17.67
N LEU A 18 -18.15 44.10 17.95
CA LEU A 18 -17.50 45.21 18.63
C LEU A 18 -17.46 46.47 17.76
N PHE A 19 -17.22 46.30 16.45
CA PHE A 19 -17.30 47.39 15.47
C PHE A 19 -18.73 47.95 15.36
N LYS A 20 -19.73 47.09 15.14
CA LYS A 20 -21.15 47.47 15.07
C LYS A 20 -21.69 48.13 16.36
N SER A 21 -21.07 47.88 17.51
CA SER A 21 -21.42 48.53 18.78
C SER A 21 -20.59 49.78 19.10
N GLY A 22 -19.78 50.28 18.14
CA GLY A 22 -18.96 51.49 18.28
C GLY A 22 -17.80 51.36 19.27
N LYS A 23 -17.46 50.15 19.72
CA LYS A 23 -16.42 49.89 20.73
C LYS A 23 -15.01 49.80 20.13
N VAL A 24 -14.88 49.73 18.81
CA VAL A 24 -13.61 49.65 18.08
C VAL A 24 -13.65 50.69 16.96
N PRO A 25 -12.64 51.58 16.85
CA PRO A 25 -12.57 52.56 15.78
C PRO A 25 -12.15 51.91 14.45
N ASP A 26 -12.58 52.48 13.33
CA ASP A 26 -12.40 52.00 11.96
C ASP A 26 -10.97 51.55 11.64
N SER A 27 -9.96 52.33 12.07
CA SER A 27 -8.54 52.03 11.81
C SER A 27 -8.06 50.74 12.50
N ILE A 28 -8.51 50.50 13.73
CA ILE A 28 -8.18 49.29 14.50
C ILE A 28 -8.97 48.09 13.97
N TYR A 29 -10.25 48.30 13.63
CA TYR A 29 -11.05 47.27 12.96
C TYR A 29 -10.41 46.82 11.64
N ALA A 30 -10.01 47.76 10.78
CA ALA A 30 -9.39 47.45 9.49
C ALA A 30 -8.09 46.66 9.65
N SER A 31 -7.23 47.04 10.60
CA SER A 31 -5.97 46.31 10.87
C SER A 31 -6.22 44.88 11.36
N LEU A 32 -7.09 44.70 12.36
CA LEU A 32 -7.38 43.39 12.95
C LEU A 32 -8.15 42.48 11.97
N ASN A 33 -9.09 43.03 11.20
CA ASN A 33 -9.81 42.28 10.19
C ASN A 33 -8.89 41.82 9.05
N LYS A 34 -7.89 42.63 8.67
CA LYS A 34 -6.86 42.20 7.72
C LYS A 34 -6.05 41.03 8.30
N GLU A 35 -5.50 41.15 9.51
CA GLU A 35 -4.70 40.08 10.13
C GLU A 35 -5.49 38.76 10.30
N LEU A 36 -6.77 38.85 10.66
CA LEU A 36 -7.67 37.70 10.73
C LEU A 36 -7.97 37.11 9.35
N SER A 37 -8.09 37.94 8.30
CA SER A 37 -8.31 37.49 6.92
C SER A 37 -7.08 36.78 6.35
N ASP A 38 -5.88 37.36 6.55
CA ASP A 38 -4.61 36.76 6.17
C ASP A 38 -4.42 35.41 6.90
N SER A 39 -4.75 35.35 8.20
CA SER A 39 -4.72 34.14 9.01
C SER A 39 -5.71 33.06 8.54
N LEU A 40 -6.93 33.46 8.16
CA LEU A 40 -7.95 32.55 7.62
C LEU A 40 -7.50 31.97 6.28
N TRP A 41 -6.97 32.80 5.38
CA TRP A 41 -6.45 32.38 4.07
C TRP A 41 -5.33 31.34 4.21
N ILE A 42 -4.36 31.56 5.12
CA ILE A 42 -3.29 30.58 5.40
C ILE A 42 -3.88 29.25 5.87
N VAL A 43 -4.86 29.27 6.78
CA VAL A 43 -5.48 28.04 7.31
C VAL A 43 -6.28 27.30 6.24
N ASP A 44 -7.01 28.01 5.37
CA ASP A 44 -7.76 27.40 4.27
C ASP A 44 -6.83 26.79 3.21
N GLU A 45 -5.73 27.45 2.87
CA GLU A 45 -4.73 26.93 1.93
C GLU A 45 -4.04 25.65 2.47
N ILE A 46 -3.79 25.58 3.79
CA ILE A 46 -3.28 24.36 4.43
C ILE A 46 -4.34 23.26 4.44
N ILE A 47 -5.61 23.56 4.78
CA ILE A 47 -6.70 22.58 4.77
C ILE A 47 -6.87 21.99 3.36
N LYS A 48 -6.81 22.83 2.33
CA LYS A 48 -6.89 22.41 0.93
C LYS A 48 -5.77 21.42 0.57
N LYS A 49 -4.50 21.78 0.83
CA LYS A 49 -3.34 20.91 0.57
C LYS A 49 -3.39 19.58 1.33
N VAL A 50 -3.88 19.58 2.56
CA VAL A 50 -4.06 18.36 3.36
C VAL A 50 -5.13 17.46 2.74
N LYS A 51 -6.25 18.01 2.24
CA LYS A 51 -7.29 17.24 1.54
C LYS A 51 -6.77 16.63 0.24
N GLU A 52 -6.14 17.44 -0.61
CA GLU A 52 -5.51 16.97 -1.86
C GLU A 52 -4.48 15.86 -1.58
N ASN A 53 -3.69 15.97 -0.51
CA ASN A 53 -2.74 14.93 -0.12
C ASN A 53 -3.42 13.63 0.36
N ILE A 54 -4.54 13.72 1.09
CA ILE A 54 -5.32 12.56 1.52
C ILE A 54 -5.98 11.87 0.31
N GLU A 55 -6.58 12.64 -0.61
CA GLU A 55 -7.19 12.12 -1.85
C GLU A 55 -6.15 11.36 -2.69
N ASN A 56 -4.97 11.95 -2.91
CA ASN A 56 -3.86 11.29 -3.61
C ASN A 56 -3.36 10.02 -2.89
N ARG A 57 -3.31 10.02 -1.55
CA ARG A 57 -2.93 8.84 -0.77
C ARG A 57 -3.96 7.72 -0.88
N ILE A 58 -5.26 8.04 -0.86
CA ILE A 58 -6.33 7.07 -1.07
C ILE A 58 -6.22 6.43 -2.46
N LEU A 59 -6.09 7.23 -3.53
CA LEU A 59 -5.92 6.72 -4.89
C LEU A 59 -4.72 5.76 -5.02
N TRP A 60 -3.59 6.10 -4.41
CA TRP A 60 -2.42 5.22 -4.39
C TRP A 60 -2.67 3.90 -3.64
N LEU A 61 -3.34 3.95 -2.49
CA LEU A 61 -3.71 2.75 -1.73
C LEU A 61 -4.71 1.87 -2.48
N GLU A 62 -5.67 2.45 -3.21
CA GLU A 62 -6.61 1.72 -4.06
C GLU A 62 -5.90 0.97 -5.19
N GLU A 63 -4.90 1.59 -5.82
CA GLU A 63 -4.04 0.93 -6.81
C GLU A 63 -3.26 -0.25 -6.19
N GLN A 64 -2.68 -0.07 -4.99
CA GLN A 64 -2.00 -1.17 -4.29
C GLN A 64 -2.97 -2.31 -3.89
N ALA A 65 -4.19 -1.99 -3.46
CA ALA A 65 -5.21 -2.99 -3.16
C ALA A 65 -5.60 -3.80 -4.40
N SER A 66 -5.80 -3.13 -5.54
CA SER A 66 -6.10 -3.78 -6.84
C SER A 66 -4.96 -4.72 -7.29
N LEU A 67 -3.70 -4.30 -7.12
CA LEU A 67 -2.54 -5.15 -7.41
C LEU A 67 -2.51 -6.39 -6.50
N LEU A 68 -2.76 -6.24 -5.20
CA LEU A 68 -2.83 -7.37 -4.26
C LEU A 68 -3.98 -8.34 -4.58
N GLU A 69 -5.15 -7.83 -4.96
CA GLU A 69 -6.29 -8.64 -5.41
C GLU A 69 -5.97 -9.45 -6.68
N LYS A 70 -5.23 -8.85 -7.62
CA LYS A 70 -4.74 -9.54 -8.81
C LYS A 70 -3.74 -10.65 -8.45
N ILE A 71 -2.75 -10.36 -7.62
CA ILE A 71 -1.74 -11.36 -7.19
C ILE A 71 -2.40 -12.51 -6.42
N LEU A 72 -3.39 -12.23 -5.56
CA LEU A 72 -4.20 -13.25 -4.89
C LEU A 72 -4.98 -14.13 -5.89
N SER A 73 -5.51 -13.53 -6.96
CA SER A 73 -6.21 -14.25 -8.02
C SER A 73 -5.27 -15.16 -8.82
N ASP A 74 -4.08 -14.65 -9.17
CA ASP A 74 -3.04 -15.41 -9.87
C ASP A 74 -2.48 -16.56 -8.99
N LEU A 75 -2.32 -16.34 -7.69
CA LEU A 75 -1.94 -17.36 -6.70
C LEU A 75 -2.98 -18.50 -6.60
N GLU A 76 -4.28 -18.16 -6.57
CA GLU A 76 -5.36 -19.15 -6.55
C GLU A 76 -5.43 -19.95 -7.85
N ILE A 77 -5.17 -19.33 -9.01
CA ILE A 77 -5.03 -20.04 -10.29
C ILE A 77 -3.83 -20.99 -10.25
N ALA A 78 -2.66 -20.51 -9.82
CA ALA A 78 -1.44 -21.31 -9.75
C ALA A 78 -1.58 -22.51 -8.80
N HIS A 79 -2.26 -22.35 -7.66
CA HIS A 79 -2.57 -23.45 -6.75
C HIS A 79 -3.50 -24.50 -7.38
N ARG A 80 -4.56 -24.07 -8.09
CA ARG A 80 -5.47 -24.98 -8.82
C ARG A 80 -4.80 -25.74 -9.95
N LEU A 81 -3.79 -25.14 -10.58
CA LEU A 81 -2.92 -25.79 -11.58
C LEU A 81 -1.87 -26.72 -10.94
N ASN A 82 -1.78 -26.78 -9.60
CA ASN A 82 -0.75 -27.49 -8.82
C ASN A 82 0.68 -26.97 -9.05
N LEU A 83 0.82 -25.73 -9.53
CA LEU A 83 2.12 -25.05 -9.66
C LEU A 83 2.66 -24.60 -8.30
N VAL A 84 1.78 -24.32 -7.34
CA VAL A 84 2.14 -23.92 -5.96
C VAL A 84 1.61 -24.95 -4.96
N LYS A 85 2.51 -25.45 -4.10
CA LYS A 85 2.20 -26.46 -3.07
C LYS A 85 1.34 -25.86 -1.95
N GLY A 86 0.52 -26.68 -1.29
CA GLY A 86 -0.47 -26.20 -0.31
C GLY A 86 0.11 -25.43 0.88
N GLU A 87 1.30 -25.77 1.36
CA GLU A 87 1.95 -25.05 2.48
C GLU A 87 2.42 -23.64 2.06
N GLU A 88 3.05 -23.55 0.89
CA GLU A 88 3.53 -22.30 0.29
C GLU A 88 2.36 -21.40 -0.12
N TYR A 89 1.32 -21.99 -0.72
CA TYR A 89 0.04 -21.32 -0.99
C TYR A 89 -0.56 -20.71 0.28
N SER A 90 -0.63 -21.45 1.39
CA SER A 90 -1.17 -20.92 2.65
C SER A 90 -0.35 -19.73 3.16
N LYS A 91 0.99 -19.87 3.24
CA LYS A 91 1.88 -18.80 3.71
C LYS A 91 1.76 -17.52 2.87
N ASN A 92 1.69 -17.67 1.55
CA ASN A 92 1.56 -16.56 0.62
C ASN A 92 0.16 -15.93 0.71
N LEU A 93 -0.89 -16.75 0.79
CA LEU A 93 -2.28 -16.31 0.96
C LEU A 93 -2.45 -15.50 2.25
N ASP A 94 -1.99 -16.01 3.39
CA ASP A 94 -2.11 -15.36 4.69
C ASP A 94 -1.38 -14.01 4.70
N SER A 95 -0.18 -13.95 4.10
CA SER A 95 0.63 -12.73 3.99
C SER A 95 0.00 -11.67 3.08
N LEU A 96 -0.51 -12.08 1.91
CA LEU A 96 -1.17 -11.17 0.96
C LEU A 96 -2.52 -10.67 1.49
N LEU A 97 -3.30 -11.52 2.17
CA LEU A 97 -4.55 -11.11 2.82
C LEU A 97 -4.29 -10.14 3.99
N ALA A 98 -3.25 -10.35 4.79
CA ALA A 98 -2.85 -9.40 5.83
C ALA A 98 -2.49 -8.04 5.23
N GLY A 99 -1.71 -8.01 4.16
CA GLY A 99 -1.40 -6.79 3.40
C GLY A 99 -2.65 -6.08 2.87
N LEU A 100 -3.51 -6.80 2.14
CA LEU A 100 -4.73 -6.25 1.56
C LEU A 100 -5.69 -5.68 2.61
N ASN A 101 -5.85 -6.37 3.74
CA ASN A 101 -6.66 -5.90 4.85
C ASN A 101 -6.08 -4.63 5.49
N SER A 102 -4.75 -4.55 5.66
CA SER A 102 -4.06 -3.35 6.15
C SER A 102 -4.25 -2.16 5.21
N THR A 103 -4.07 -2.34 3.89
CA THR A 103 -4.28 -1.29 2.87
C THR A 103 -5.73 -0.78 2.90
N ARG A 104 -6.71 -1.69 2.98
CA ARG A 104 -8.14 -1.32 3.08
C ARG A 104 -8.53 -0.68 4.41
N GLU A 105 -7.80 -0.93 5.49
CA GLU A 105 -8.00 -0.24 6.77
C GLU A 105 -7.41 1.18 6.72
N GLU A 106 -6.23 1.36 6.10
CA GLU A 106 -5.64 2.68 5.88
C GLU A 106 -6.55 3.56 5.01
N ILE A 107 -7.13 3.01 3.92
CA ILE A 107 -8.13 3.71 3.10
C ILE A 107 -9.32 4.17 3.95
N ARG A 108 -9.93 3.28 4.74
CA ARG A 108 -11.09 3.61 5.60
C ARG A 108 -10.76 4.66 6.65
N HIS A 109 -9.58 4.58 7.27
CA HIS A 109 -9.11 5.57 8.23
C HIS A 109 -8.89 6.95 7.58
N LEU A 110 -8.41 6.99 6.34
CA LEU A 110 -8.18 8.24 5.59
C LEU A 110 -9.45 8.82 4.97
N SER A 111 -10.40 7.99 4.53
CA SER A 111 -11.71 8.43 4.00
C SER A 111 -12.65 8.92 5.10
N GLY A 112 -12.42 8.52 6.35
CA GLY A 112 -13.27 8.84 7.49
C GLY A 112 -14.56 8.00 7.54
N GLU A 113 -14.62 6.90 6.80
CA GLU A 113 -15.74 5.97 6.86
C GLU A 113 -15.81 5.28 8.24
N PRO A 114 -17.01 5.16 8.84
CA PRO A 114 -17.18 4.33 10.04
C PRO A 114 -16.73 2.89 9.77
N PRO A 115 -16.20 2.17 10.78
CA PRO A 115 -15.79 0.78 10.60
C PRO A 115 -17.01 -0.08 10.23
N GLU A 116 -17.10 -0.47 8.96
CA GLU A 116 -18.03 -1.50 8.53
C GLU A 116 -17.65 -2.81 9.21
N ILE A 117 -18.48 -3.24 10.18
CA ILE A 117 -18.48 -4.62 10.67
C ILE A 117 -19.11 -5.51 9.59
N LYS A 118 -18.43 -5.62 8.45
CA LYS A 118 -18.66 -6.67 7.47
C LYS A 118 -18.05 -7.94 8.03
N HIS A 119 -18.89 -8.72 8.71
CA HIS A 119 -18.60 -10.13 8.93
C HIS A 119 -18.20 -10.75 7.60
N THR A 120 -16.93 -11.10 7.45
CA THR A 120 -16.42 -11.81 6.27
C THR A 120 -17.16 -13.13 6.19
N ASN A 121 -18.15 -13.21 5.30
CA ASN A 121 -19.01 -14.37 5.20
C ASN A 121 -18.27 -15.47 4.44
N LEU A 122 -17.32 -16.11 5.15
CA LEU A 122 -16.46 -17.22 4.71
C LEU A 122 -17.25 -18.53 4.50
N GLU A 123 -18.57 -18.42 4.36
CA GLU A 123 -19.51 -19.54 4.35
C GLU A 123 -19.83 -20.04 2.92
N SER A 124 -19.31 -19.33 1.89
CA SER A 124 -19.24 -19.78 0.50
C SER A 124 -18.14 -20.84 0.26
N LEU A 125 -17.24 -21.07 1.22
CA LEU A 125 -16.19 -22.09 1.19
C LEU A 125 -16.58 -23.39 1.95
N LYS A 126 -17.87 -23.69 2.07
CA LYS A 126 -18.32 -24.94 2.71
C LYS A 126 -17.70 -26.17 2.02
N PRO A 127 -17.01 -27.05 2.76
CA PRO A 127 -16.32 -28.19 2.17
C PRO A 127 -17.32 -29.14 1.49
N PRO A 128 -16.97 -29.74 0.34
CA PRO A 128 -17.92 -30.48 -0.49
C PRO A 128 -18.57 -31.63 0.29
N THR A 129 -19.88 -31.74 0.11
CA THR A 129 -20.76 -32.65 0.83
C THR A 129 -20.36 -34.12 0.69
N ARG A 130 -20.86 -34.96 1.59
CA ARG A 130 -20.60 -36.42 1.59
C ARG A 130 -20.98 -37.09 0.25
N LEU A 131 -21.92 -36.52 -0.49
CA LEU A 131 -22.35 -36.95 -1.83
C LEU A 131 -21.32 -36.58 -2.91
N GLU A 132 -20.79 -35.36 -2.89
CA GLU A 132 -19.76 -34.91 -3.84
C GLU A 132 -18.42 -35.62 -3.60
N ARG A 133 -18.04 -35.86 -2.34
CA ARG A 133 -16.89 -36.71 -1.96
C ARG A 133 -17.03 -38.12 -2.51
N ARG A 134 -18.25 -38.68 -2.57
CA ARG A 134 -18.53 -40.00 -3.20
C ARG A 134 -18.39 -39.98 -4.72
N ARG A 135 -18.81 -38.90 -5.41
CA ARG A 135 -18.56 -38.72 -6.86
C ARG A 135 -17.06 -38.69 -7.17
N ARG A 136 -16.26 -37.89 -6.44
CA ARG A 136 -14.80 -37.79 -6.65
C ARG A 136 -14.06 -39.13 -6.47
N LYS A 137 -14.48 -39.99 -5.51
CA LYS A 137 -13.90 -41.34 -5.35
C LYS A 137 -14.18 -42.29 -6.53
N ARG A 138 -15.30 -42.15 -7.24
CA ARG A 138 -15.59 -42.93 -8.47
C ARG A 138 -14.70 -42.51 -9.64
N VAL A 139 -14.35 -41.22 -9.74
CA VAL A 139 -13.44 -40.71 -10.79
C VAL A 139 -11.99 -41.13 -10.54
N LYS A 140 -11.49 -41.00 -9.30
CA LYS A 140 -10.11 -41.41 -8.95
C LYS A 140 -9.79 -42.88 -9.21
N LYS A 141 -10.78 -43.78 -9.28
CA LYS A 141 -10.56 -45.21 -9.59
C LYS A 141 -10.32 -45.48 -11.10
N LYS A 142 -10.46 -44.48 -11.98
CA LYS A 142 -10.33 -44.65 -13.44
C LYS A 142 -9.02 -44.12 -14.03
N ILE A 143 -8.18 -43.44 -13.24
CA ILE A 143 -6.89 -42.91 -13.68
C ILE A 143 -5.84 -43.33 -12.66
N VAL A 144 -5.20 -44.46 -12.93
CA VAL A 144 -3.89 -44.82 -12.38
C VAL A 144 -2.94 -44.64 -13.56
N ILE A 145 -2.01 -43.70 -13.44
CA ILE A 145 -0.89 -43.51 -14.36
C ILE A 145 0.36 -43.57 -13.49
N GLU A 146 1.36 -44.30 -13.97
CA GLU A 146 2.57 -44.63 -13.24
C GLU A 146 3.42 -43.39 -12.99
N GLU A 147 3.89 -43.22 -11.75
CA GLU A 147 4.86 -42.18 -11.40
C GLU A 147 6.26 -42.65 -11.80
N LYS A 148 6.99 -41.82 -12.56
CA LYS A 148 8.46 -41.86 -12.60
C LYS A 148 9.01 -40.63 -11.88
N PRO A 149 10.12 -40.76 -11.13
CA PRO A 149 10.71 -39.67 -10.36
C PRO A 149 11.83 -38.99 -11.16
N ASP A 150 11.51 -37.83 -11.72
CA ASP A 150 12.38 -36.92 -12.51
C ASP A 150 11.81 -35.49 -12.28
N ASP A 151 12.50 -34.39 -11.96
CA ASP A 151 13.94 -34.09 -11.72
C ASP A 151 14.10 -32.91 -10.71
N GLU A 152 15.34 -32.55 -10.31
CA GLU A 152 15.67 -31.44 -9.39
C GLU A 152 15.69 -30.06 -10.11
N TYR A 153 14.68 -29.20 -9.86
CA TYR A 153 14.54 -27.92 -10.60
C TYR A 153 15.37 -26.77 -10.00
N SER A 154 16.49 -26.45 -10.63
CA SER A 154 17.25 -25.22 -10.38
C SER A 154 16.53 -23.99 -10.98
N LEU A 155 16.46 -22.89 -10.22
CA LEU A 155 15.97 -21.61 -10.73
C LEU A 155 17.00 -20.99 -11.68
N GLU A 156 16.78 -21.13 -12.98
CA GLU A 156 17.58 -20.43 -14.00
C GLU A 156 17.28 -18.92 -13.97
N LEU A 157 18.18 -18.16 -13.35
CA LEU A 157 18.21 -16.70 -13.42
C LEU A 157 18.42 -16.25 -14.86
N GLU A 158 17.54 -15.37 -15.36
CA GLU A 158 17.57 -14.79 -16.70
C GLU A 158 19.00 -14.40 -17.15
N PRO A 159 19.50 -14.97 -18.27
CA PRO A 159 20.91 -14.89 -18.64
C PRO A 159 21.31 -13.50 -19.17
N GLY A 160 21.62 -12.58 -18.25
CA GLY A 160 22.13 -11.26 -18.61
C GLY A 160 22.28 -10.24 -17.48
N LEU A 161 21.70 -10.48 -16.30
CA LEU A 161 21.79 -9.51 -15.20
C LEU A 161 23.25 -9.24 -14.80
N THR A 162 23.64 -7.96 -14.85
CA THR A 162 24.93 -7.45 -14.41
C THR A 162 24.69 -6.33 -13.39
N CYS A 163 25.60 -6.19 -12.43
CA CYS A 163 25.49 -5.18 -11.38
C CYS A 163 25.42 -3.76 -11.96
N ARG A 164 24.42 -2.98 -11.52
CA ARG A 164 24.22 -1.56 -11.88
C ARG A 164 24.49 -0.61 -10.70
N ASN A 165 25.42 -0.95 -9.82
CA ASN A 165 25.76 -0.15 -8.62
C ASN A 165 26.05 1.33 -8.97
N PRO A 166 25.26 2.31 -8.49
CA PRO A 166 25.44 3.73 -8.80
C PRO A 166 26.79 4.29 -8.31
N TRP A 167 27.28 3.76 -7.19
CA TRP A 167 28.55 4.13 -6.55
C TRP A 167 29.76 3.35 -7.11
N ASN A 168 29.54 2.37 -8.00
CA ASN A 168 30.59 1.64 -8.72
C ASN A 168 30.18 1.32 -10.16
N LYS A 169 30.05 2.36 -10.97
CA LYS A 169 29.52 2.34 -12.35
C LYS A 169 30.28 1.44 -13.34
N ASN A 170 31.48 0.98 -12.98
CA ASN A 170 32.31 0.09 -13.79
C ASN A 170 32.12 -1.40 -13.44
N CYS A 171 31.32 -1.74 -12.42
CA CYS A 171 31.05 -3.13 -12.09
C CYS A 171 30.25 -3.81 -13.21
N ARG A 172 30.62 -5.05 -13.54
CA ARG A 172 29.87 -5.92 -14.47
C ARG A 172 29.71 -7.34 -13.91
N ASN A 173 29.89 -7.50 -12.59
CA ASN A 173 29.73 -8.80 -11.94
C ASN A 173 28.25 -9.25 -12.03
N ARG A 174 28.04 -10.53 -12.35
CA ARG A 174 26.74 -11.18 -12.52
C ARG A 174 26.26 -11.91 -11.26
N ASN A 175 27.10 -12.01 -10.23
CA ASN A 175 26.75 -12.58 -8.94
C ASN A 175 25.90 -11.56 -8.13
N ILE A 176 24.64 -11.38 -8.53
CA ILE A 176 23.69 -10.44 -7.93
C ILE A 176 23.24 -10.97 -6.57
N GLU A 177 23.38 -10.14 -5.54
CA GLU A 177 22.99 -10.46 -4.16
C GLU A 177 21.59 -9.92 -3.85
N LEU A 178 21.31 -8.69 -4.30
CA LEU A 178 20.06 -7.98 -4.02
C LEU A 178 19.73 -6.93 -5.08
N PHE A 179 18.55 -6.34 -4.96
CA PHE A 179 18.11 -5.18 -5.73
C PHE A 179 17.86 -4.01 -4.77
N ILE A 180 18.21 -2.79 -5.17
CA ILE A 180 17.83 -1.56 -4.46
C ILE A 180 16.97 -0.67 -5.34
N TYR A 181 16.24 0.25 -4.73
CA TYR A 181 15.62 1.37 -5.40
C TYR A 181 16.61 2.54 -5.46
N TYR A 182 16.81 3.14 -6.64
CA TYR A 182 17.69 4.31 -6.80
C TYR A 182 17.20 5.21 -7.93
N GLY A 183 16.85 6.46 -7.61
CA GLY A 183 16.00 7.26 -8.49
C GLY A 183 14.64 6.58 -8.61
N ASP A 184 14.16 6.40 -9.84
CA ASP A 184 12.86 5.75 -10.12
C ASP A 184 13.01 4.27 -10.56
N GLU A 185 14.22 3.70 -10.56
CA GLU A 185 14.50 2.33 -11.03
C GLU A 185 14.91 1.36 -9.90
N PHE A 186 14.45 0.11 -10.00
CA PHE A 186 15.04 -1.02 -9.28
C PHE A 186 16.30 -1.51 -10.02
N ILE A 187 17.42 -1.58 -9.30
CA ILE A 187 18.73 -1.92 -9.88
C ILE A 187 19.44 -3.07 -9.13
N PRO A 188 20.05 -4.03 -9.85
CA PRO A 188 20.76 -5.15 -9.24
C PRO A 188 22.15 -4.75 -8.69
N ILE A 189 22.47 -5.23 -7.49
CA ILE A 189 23.78 -5.06 -6.84
C ILE A 189 24.42 -6.43 -6.59
N CYS A 190 25.69 -6.59 -7.01
CA CYS A 190 26.44 -7.81 -6.74
C CYS A 190 26.98 -7.88 -5.31
N SER A 191 27.24 -9.10 -4.85
CA SER A 191 27.79 -9.40 -3.51
C SER A 191 29.04 -8.59 -3.15
N ASP A 192 29.99 -8.43 -4.08
CA ASP A 192 31.21 -7.61 -3.88
C ASP A 192 30.92 -6.11 -3.69
N CYS A 193 29.90 -5.61 -4.38
CA CYS A 193 29.47 -4.22 -4.24
C CYS A 193 28.66 -4.02 -2.97
N TRP A 194 27.81 -4.99 -2.62
CA TRP A 194 26.98 -4.93 -1.42
C TRP A 194 27.82 -4.89 -0.15
N LYS A 195 28.80 -5.77 0.00
CA LYS A 195 29.72 -5.77 1.17
C LYS A 195 30.36 -4.39 1.40
N LYS A 196 30.83 -3.74 0.31
CA LYS A 196 31.46 -2.40 0.34
C LYS A 196 30.48 -1.23 0.55
N LEU A 197 29.17 -1.47 0.46
CA LEU A 197 28.12 -0.50 0.74
C LEU A 197 27.57 -0.68 2.15
N ALA A 198 27.37 -1.92 2.60
CA ALA A 198 26.89 -2.24 3.95
C ALA A 198 27.87 -1.80 5.06
N GLU A 199 29.15 -1.67 4.75
CA GLU A 199 30.19 -1.13 5.65
C GLU A 199 30.26 0.41 5.68
N LYS A 200 29.33 1.13 5.02
CA LYS A 200 29.34 2.59 4.93
C LYS A 200 28.05 3.20 5.46
N ASP A 201 28.19 4.19 6.34
CA ASP A 201 27.09 5.04 6.81
C ASP A 201 26.62 5.99 5.69
N LEU A 202 25.81 5.46 4.78
CA LEU A 202 25.05 6.22 3.80
C LEU A 202 23.67 6.51 4.37
N ASN A 203 23.48 7.73 4.88
CA ASN A 203 22.15 8.23 5.21
C ASN A 203 21.31 8.32 3.92
N TRP A 204 20.13 7.72 3.96
CA TRP A 204 19.16 7.61 2.86
C TRP A 204 17.99 8.57 3.07
#